data_AF-A0A963MHJ9-F1
#
_entry.id   AF-A0A963MHJ9-F1
#
_cell.length_a   1.000
_cell.length_b   1.000
_cell.length_c   1.000
_cell.angle_alpha   90.00
_cell.angle_beta   90.00
_cell.angle_gamma   90.00
#
_symmetry.space_group_name_H-M   'P 1'
#
loop_
_entity.id
_entity.type
_entity.pdbx_description
1 polymer ?
#
loop_
_entity_poly.entity_id
_entity_poly.type
_entity_poly.pdbx_seq_one_letter_code
_entity_poly.pdbx_strand_id
1 'polypeptide(L)'
;DGILVEDESGWKLSTTRAAALLDAVLEVLARDAYHRDVIDLCKSPFVFGDVADGERQDAVLALEQAIAAADLVGGFDGLDTLALADPVAPRLVAALGAARAAFAMRAAPPQIWLQRLLAALDALGARAPLAADAAGQVVLEWLTARIDELAGEACTLDFDEWRAWFDARLDEALFRDRSIRSPVVMTHLPACRLRGFDLAIVIGADVEQLCVPDARPIFVHEGVRRDLGLPGALAGQQRLRDDLAGLIAACGRVVFTWQRFKAGEPCRLAADLDLLDLAHSLRFGRALIAPAAPVPMPAVDAIGQPVPAPVVPRALRPPHITAYGYSALVSCPYQYFVRFVLGLDETTTVSEAMEKRDYGALVHAVLEQFHARYPVVGGHDATDMLAALEAISRAVFAERLAANFMETAWFVRWCRQWPGYLDWQRTREAAGWRYQAGERDLRRALTLADGDTLTLRGRIDRLDARDDGAVAVLDYKTRDRAALARAAKDPEDIQLAVYAALVGEAVSEAGYVSLDGEGIETVALADPAAAVDAQRTRLIGVFDRLGAGAPLVANGAGSACDWCAVRGVCRKDYHDD
;
A
#
# COMPACT_ATOMS: atom_id res chain seq x y z
N ASP A 1 7.46 -1.55 33.30
CA ASP A 1 8.35 -0.44 33.71
C ASP A 1 9.67 -0.55 32.98
N GLY A 2 10.02 0.47 32.19
CA GLY A 2 11.26 0.51 31.41
C GLY A 2 12.44 1.01 32.25
N ILE A 3 13.62 0.48 32.00
CA ILE A 3 14.87 1.04 32.53
C ILE A 3 15.20 2.28 31.71
N LEU A 4 15.24 3.46 32.33
CA LEU A 4 15.70 4.69 31.67
C LEU A 4 17.22 4.64 31.52
N VAL A 5 17.74 4.98 30.35
CA VAL A 5 19.18 4.99 30.06
C VAL A 5 19.56 6.38 29.56
N GLU A 6 20.56 7.00 30.17
CA GLU A 6 21.14 8.26 29.68
C GLU A 6 22.14 7.94 28.57
N ASP A 7 21.81 8.32 27.33
CA ASP A 7 22.72 8.16 26.19
C ASP A 7 23.63 9.40 26.04
N GLU A 8 24.93 9.20 26.24
CA GLU A 8 25.95 10.23 26.07
C GLU A 8 26.45 10.37 24.63
N SER A 9 26.38 9.29 23.86
CA SER A 9 26.84 9.27 22.47
C SER A 9 25.81 9.94 21.55
N GLY A 10 24.53 9.84 21.92
CA GLY A 10 23.42 10.27 21.09
C GLY A 10 23.30 9.40 19.83
N TRP A 11 22.36 9.78 18.98
CA TRP A 11 22.15 9.12 17.70
C TRP A 11 22.01 10.15 16.59
N LYS A 12 22.09 9.69 15.34
CA LYS A 12 22.02 10.55 14.16
C LYS A 12 20.71 11.33 14.15
N LEU A 13 20.80 12.65 14.00
CA LEU A 13 19.65 13.54 13.92
C LEU A 13 18.71 13.10 12.77
N SER A 14 19.28 12.64 11.65
CA SER A 14 18.57 12.08 10.49
C SER A 14 17.60 10.94 10.83
N THR A 15 17.80 10.22 11.95
CA THR A 15 16.92 9.11 12.36
C THR A 15 15.77 9.54 13.28
N THR A 16 15.67 10.83 13.61
CA THR A 16 14.59 11.37 14.44
C THR A 16 13.33 11.64 13.62
N ARG A 17 12.15 11.61 14.27
CA ARG A 17 10.89 12.01 13.62
C ARG A 17 10.91 13.47 13.14
N ALA A 18 11.62 14.34 13.86
CA ALA A 18 11.77 15.75 13.49
C ALA A 18 12.56 15.93 12.19
N ALA A 19 13.63 15.14 11.98
CA ALA A 19 14.36 15.14 10.71
C ALA A 19 13.55 14.49 9.58
N ALA A 20 12.84 13.39 9.86
CA ALA A 20 11.97 12.72 8.89
C ALA A 20 10.87 13.65 8.34
N LEU A 21 10.40 14.63 9.14
CA LEU A 21 9.50 15.66 8.64
C LEU A 21 10.14 16.49 7.51
N LEU A 22 11.41 16.87 7.63
CA LEU A 22 12.09 17.66 6.61
C LEU A 22 12.13 16.91 5.28
N ASP A 23 12.39 15.60 5.36
CA ASP A 23 12.39 14.71 4.21
C ASP A 23 10.98 14.58 3.60
N ALA A 24 9.96 14.33 4.43
CA ALA A 24 8.58 14.25 3.96
C ALA A 24 8.12 15.54 3.26
N VAL A 25 8.48 16.72 3.78
CA VAL A 25 8.19 18.01 3.13
C VAL A 25 8.87 18.11 1.78
N LEU A 26 10.16 17.75 1.70
CA LEU A 26 10.94 17.87 0.48
C LEU A 26 10.50 16.86 -0.59
N GLU A 27 10.12 15.64 -0.21
CA GLU A 27 9.54 14.62 -1.11
C GLU A 27 8.21 15.08 -1.71
N VAL A 28 7.29 15.59 -0.88
CA VAL A 28 6.01 16.16 -1.34
C VAL A 28 6.24 17.27 -2.36
N LEU A 29 7.22 18.15 -2.12
CA LEU A 29 7.51 19.25 -3.04
C LEU A 29 8.21 18.78 -4.32
N ALA A 30 9.14 17.83 -4.22
CA ALA A 30 9.93 17.32 -5.35
C ALA A 30 9.09 16.45 -6.29
N ARG A 31 8.16 15.68 -5.75
CA ARG A 31 7.31 14.72 -6.49
C ARG A 31 5.92 15.30 -6.84
N ASP A 32 5.83 16.63 -6.84
CA ASP A 32 4.62 17.40 -7.18
C ASP A 32 3.38 16.87 -6.44
N ALA A 33 3.46 16.75 -5.11
CA ALA A 33 2.41 16.26 -4.24
C ALA A 33 1.91 14.84 -4.55
N TYR A 34 2.85 13.90 -4.81
CA TYR A 34 2.52 12.48 -4.88
C TYR A 34 1.75 12.04 -3.64
N HIS A 35 0.60 11.39 -3.85
CA HIS A 35 -0.41 11.20 -2.82
C HIS A 35 0.10 10.51 -1.54
N ARG A 36 0.99 9.52 -1.66
CA ARG A 36 1.52 8.80 -0.48
C ARG A 36 2.38 9.71 0.39
N ASP A 37 3.20 10.54 -0.23
CA ASP A 37 4.09 11.46 0.47
C ASP A 37 3.25 12.56 1.15
N VAL A 38 2.16 13.01 0.50
CA VAL A 38 1.21 13.97 1.07
C VAL A 38 0.54 13.41 2.32
N ILE A 39 0.03 12.17 2.24
CA ILE A 39 -0.62 11.51 3.36
C ILE A 39 0.37 11.23 4.49
N ASP A 40 1.60 10.80 4.19
CA ASP A 40 2.66 10.60 5.18
C ASP A 40 3.02 11.91 5.90
N LEU A 41 3.22 13.00 5.15
CA LEU A 41 3.48 14.33 5.70
C LEU A 41 2.34 14.78 6.62
N CYS A 42 1.08 14.61 6.20
CA CYS A 42 -0.08 15.02 7.01
C CYS A 42 -0.30 14.12 8.25
N LYS A 43 0.24 12.89 8.27
CA LYS A 43 0.25 12.01 9.44
C LYS A 43 1.34 12.40 10.46
N SER A 44 2.30 13.23 10.07
CA SER A 44 3.33 13.72 10.99
C SER A 44 2.73 14.54 12.13
N PRO A 45 3.13 14.30 13.39
CA PRO A 45 2.62 15.05 14.55
C PRO A 45 3.09 16.50 14.59
N PHE A 46 4.05 16.87 13.75
CA PHE A 46 4.62 18.21 13.72
C PHE A 46 3.83 19.17 12.84
N VAL A 47 3.04 18.68 11.90
CA VAL A 47 2.30 19.52 10.94
C VAL A 47 0.91 19.78 11.53
N PHE A 48 0.38 21.00 11.39
CA PHE A 48 -0.93 21.39 11.95
C PHE A 48 -1.05 21.21 13.47
N GLY A 49 -0.01 21.60 14.21
CA GLY A 49 -0.01 21.52 15.68
C GLY A 49 -1.02 22.44 16.38
N ASP A 50 -1.72 23.31 15.64
CA ASP A 50 -2.84 24.12 16.12
C ASP A 50 -4.18 23.36 16.13
N VAL A 51 -4.24 22.18 15.51
CA VAL A 51 -5.41 21.31 15.45
C VAL A 51 -5.27 20.14 16.43
N ALA A 52 -6.36 19.76 17.09
CA ALA A 52 -6.36 18.59 17.98
C ALA A 52 -6.07 17.29 17.21
N ASP A 53 -5.33 16.36 17.82
CA ASP A 53 -4.88 15.13 17.15
C ASP A 53 -6.02 14.31 16.51
N GLY A 54 -7.17 14.20 17.17
CA GLY A 54 -8.33 13.49 16.64
C GLY A 54 -8.92 14.16 15.40
N GLU A 55 -9.10 15.49 15.43
CA GLU A 55 -9.58 16.26 14.28
C GLU A 55 -8.59 16.19 13.10
N ARG A 56 -7.28 16.21 13.38
CA ARG A 56 -6.25 16.02 12.34
C ARG A 56 -6.35 14.64 11.71
N GLN A 57 -6.54 13.58 12.51
CA GLN A 57 -6.69 12.21 11.99
C GLN A 57 -7.93 12.07 11.10
N ASP A 58 -9.06 12.64 11.51
CA ASP A 58 -10.30 12.64 10.72
C ASP A 58 -10.12 13.41 9.40
N ALA A 59 -9.45 14.57 9.44
CA ALA A 59 -9.13 15.38 8.27
C ALA A 59 -8.20 14.65 7.29
N VAL A 60 -7.17 13.95 7.80
CA VAL A 60 -6.26 13.14 7.00
C VAL A 60 -7.00 11.98 6.35
N LEU A 61 -7.90 11.31 7.08
CA LEU A 61 -8.72 10.24 6.53
C LEU A 61 -9.65 10.75 5.43
N ALA A 62 -10.29 11.91 5.63
CA ALA A 62 -11.14 12.53 4.62
C ALA A 62 -10.35 12.92 3.37
N LEU A 63 -9.12 13.43 3.53
CA LEU A 63 -8.21 13.70 2.42
C LEU A 63 -7.80 12.42 1.70
N GLU A 64 -7.41 11.36 2.42
CA GLU A 64 -7.05 10.05 1.86
C GLU A 64 -8.20 9.45 1.04
N GLN A 65 -9.42 9.52 1.55
CA GLN A 65 -10.63 9.08 0.85
C GLN A 65 -10.94 9.93 -0.39
N ALA A 66 -10.79 11.25 -0.32
CA ALA A 66 -11.04 12.13 -1.45
C ALA A 66 -10.01 11.94 -2.57
N ILE A 67 -8.73 11.79 -2.22
CA ILE A 67 -7.65 11.45 -3.17
C ILE A 67 -7.96 10.11 -3.85
N ALA A 68 -8.32 9.08 -3.08
CA ALA A 68 -8.64 7.77 -3.62
C ALA A 68 -9.89 7.80 -4.53
N ALA A 69 -10.93 8.54 -4.14
CA ALA A 69 -12.15 8.68 -4.92
C ALA A 69 -11.93 9.44 -6.23
N ALA A 70 -10.99 10.40 -6.25
CA ALA A 70 -10.60 11.15 -7.43
C ALA A 70 -9.52 10.44 -8.28
N ASP A 71 -9.02 9.29 -7.84
CA ASP A 71 -7.91 8.57 -8.48
C ASP A 71 -6.66 9.47 -8.67
N LEU A 72 -6.42 10.38 -7.72
CA LEU A 72 -5.38 11.41 -7.83
C LEU A 72 -4.02 10.85 -7.43
N VAL A 73 -3.16 10.58 -8.43
CA VAL A 73 -1.78 10.08 -8.19
C VAL A 73 -0.90 11.17 -7.57
N GLY A 74 -1.03 12.40 -8.03
CA GLY A 74 -0.28 13.56 -7.58
C GLY A 74 -0.72 14.83 -8.31
N GLY A 75 -0.07 15.94 -7.99
CA GLY A 75 -0.32 17.27 -8.53
C GLY A 75 -0.98 18.17 -7.49
N PHE A 76 -0.31 19.27 -7.13
CA PHE A 76 -0.87 20.27 -6.22
C PHE A 76 -2.18 20.88 -6.74
N ASP A 77 -2.25 21.13 -8.05
CA ASP A 77 -3.45 21.70 -8.67
C ASP A 77 -4.65 20.73 -8.58
N GLY A 78 -4.39 19.42 -8.64
CA GLY A 78 -5.40 18.38 -8.42
C GLY A 78 -5.90 18.37 -6.98
N LEU A 79 -4.99 18.49 -5.99
CA LEU A 79 -5.36 18.56 -4.58
C LEU A 79 -6.29 19.74 -4.28
N ASP A 80 -6.04 20.91 -4.88
CA ASP A 80 -6.86 22.12 -4.69
C ASP A 80 -8.30 21.96 -5.21
N THR A 81 -8.54 21.01 -6.13
CA THR A 81 -9.87 20.74 -6.70
C THR A 81 -10.66 19.66 -5.98
N LEU A 82 -10.06 18.98 -5.00
CA LEU A 82 -10.72 17.89 -4.28
C LEU A 82 -11.93 18.38 -3.48
N ALA A 83 -13.03 17.65 -3.59
CA ALA A 83 -14.21 17.86 -2.75
C ALA A 83 -13.99 17.23 -1.38
N LEU A 84 -13.66 18.05 -0.39
CA LEU A 84 -13.37 17.61 0.98
C LEU A 84 -14.58 17.85 1.88
N ALA A 85 -15.11 16.76 2.46
CA ALA A 85 -16.28 16.82 3.33
C ALA A 85 -15.96 17.32 4.76
N ASP A 86 -14.72 17.14 5.19
CA ASP A 86 -14.23 17.53 6.51
C ASP A 86 -13.86 19.03 6.56
N PRO A 87 -14.19 19.78 7.63
CA PRO A 87 -13.91 21.22 7.71
C PRO A 87 -12.43 21.59 7.87
N VAL A 88 -11.59 20.67 8.36
CA VAL A 88 -10.15 20.90 8.56
C VAL A 88 -9.35 20.48 7.34
N ALA A 89 -9.76 19.45 6.60
CA ALA A 89 -9.03 18.96 5.43
C ALA A 89 -8.69 20.04 4.37
N PRO A 90 -9.57 21.01 4.03
CA PRO A 90 -9.21 22.12 3.13
C PRO A 90 -8.07 23.00 3.66
N ARG A 91 -7.97 23.15 4.99
CA ARG A 91 -6.85 23.88 5.62
C ARG A 91 -5.54 23.11 5.42
N LEU A 92 -5.59 21.77 5.41
CA LEU A 92 -4.42 20.93 5.13
C LEU A 92 -3.88 21.21 3.71
N VAL A 93 -4.77 21.14 2.72
CA VAL A 93 -4.44 21.39 1.31
C VAL A 93 -3.94 22.82 1.11
N ALA A 94 -4.59 23.81 1.73
CA ALA A 94 -4.15 25.21 1.62
C ALA A 94 -2.73 25.44 2.19
N ALA A 95 -2.37 24.78 3.28
CA ALA A 95 -1.03 24.89 3.85
C ALA A 95 0.03 24.19 2.99
N LEU A 96 -0.30 23.07 2.34
CA LEU A 96 0.56 22.44 1.34
C LEU A 96 0.82 23.38 0.15
N GLY A 97 -0.23 24.04 -0.35
CA GLY A 97 -0.10 25.07 -1.39
C GLY A 97 0.75 26.27 -0.96
N ALA A 98 0.59 26.72 0.28
CA ALA A 98 1.43 27.79 0.85
C ALA A 98 2.90 27.35 1.01
N ALA A 99 3.15 26.10 1.42
CA ALA A 99 4.49 25.53 1.51
C ALA A 99 5.16 25.43 0.13
N ARG A 100 4.42 25.00 -0.89
CA ARG A 100 4.86 25.01 -2.30
C ARG A 100 5.26 26.42 -2.76
N ALA A 101 4.45 27.44 -2.42
CA ALA A 101 4.76 28.82 -2.77
C ALA A 101 6.00 29.36 -2.04
N ALA A 102 6.22 28.95 -0.78
CA ALA A 102 7.39 29.34 0.01
C ALA A 102 8.67 28.64 -0.47
N PHE A 103 8.58 27.40 -0.96
CA PHE A 103 9.70 26.60 -1.44
C PHE A 103 9.82 26.63 -2.97
N ALA A 104 10.34 27.74 -3.49
CA ALA A 104 10.58 27.83 -4.94
C ALA A 104 11.68 26.85 -5.39
N MET A 105 11.33 25.90 -6.26
CA MET A 105 12.25 24.93 -6.90
C MET A 105 13.10 25.58 -8.01
N ARG A 106 13.92 26.56 -7.62
CA ARG A 106 14.87 27.24 -8.52
C ARG A 106 16.25 27.24 -7.90
N ALA A 107 17.26 26.93 -8.70
CA ALA A 107 18.66 26.91 -8.27
C ALA A 107 19.01 28.16 -7.46
N ALA A 108 19.64 27.96 -6.31
CA ALA A 108 19.94 29.02 -5.36
C ALA A 108 21.16 28.65 -4.49
N PRO A 109 21.76 29.63 -3.80
CA PRO A 109 22.76 29.32 -2.79
C PRO A 109 22.19 28.44 -1.66
N PRO A 110 23.00 27.55 -1.04
CA PRO A 110 22.57 26.68 0.04
C PRO A 110 21.83 27.41 1.18
N GLN A 111 22.27 28.63 1.52
CA GLN A 111 21.59 29.47 2.51
C GLN A 111 20.13 29.76 2.14
N ILE A 112 19.87 30.11 0.88
CA ILE A 112 18.54 30.47 0.39
C ILE A 112 17.62 29.24 0.38
N TRP A 113 18.16 28.07 0.04
CA TRP A 113 17.41 26.81 0.12
C TRP A 113 16.98 26.48 1.57
N LEU A 114 17.87 26.64 2.55
CA LEU A 114 17.53 26.46 3.97
C LEU A 114 16.47 27.46 4.45
N GLN A 115 16.56 28.73 4.02
CA GLN A 115 15.55 29.74 4.33
C GLN A 115 14.18 29.41 3.73
N ARG A 116 14.14 28.91 2.49
CA ARG A 116 12.91 28.42 1.85
C ARG A 116 12.32 27.23 2.60
N LEU A 117 13.16 26.29 3.05
CA LEU A 117 12.72 25.14 3.86
C LEU A 117 12.09 25.62 5.17
N LEU A 118 12.72 26.55 5.89
CA LEU A 118 12.12 27.14 7.10
C LEU A 118 10.78 27.82 6.82
N ALA A 119 10.68 28.57 5.70
CA ALA A 119 9.42 29.21 5.31
C ALA A 119 8.32 28.20 4.96
N ALA A 120 8.66 27.06 4.34
CA ALA A 120 7.72 25.98 4.10
C ALA A 120 7.27 25.31 5.40
N LEU A 121 8.17 25.08 6.35
CA LEU A 121 7.81 24.58 7.69
C LEU A 121 6.89 25.55 8.44
N ASP A 122 7.12 26.86 8.29
CA ASP A 122 6.24 27.89 8.84
C ASP A 122 4.84 27.83 8.22
N ALA A 123 4.74 27.70 6.89
CA ALA A 123 3.47 27.59 6.18
C ALA A 123 2.66 26.35 6.59
N LEU A 124 3.36 25.25 6.93
CA LEU A 124 2.78 24.00 7.44
C LEU A 124 2.41 24.05 8.94
N GLY A 125 2.68 25.17 9.62
CA GLY A 125 2.49 25.30 11.07
C GLY A 125 3.45 24.43 11.89
N ALA A 126 4.55 23.96 11.30
CA ALA A 126 5.42 22.96 11.91
C ALA A 126 6.47 23.52 12.88
N ARG A 127 6.75 24.82 12.81
CA ARG A 127 7.83 25.43 13.62
C ARG A 127 7.55 25.38 15.12
N ALA A 128 6.32 25.65 15.55
CA ALA A 128 5.98 25.62 16.98
C ALA A 128 6.02 24.20 17.57
N PRO A 129 5.43 23.17 16.92
CA PRO A 129 5.58 21.78 17.35
C PRO A 129 7.04 21.31 17.37
N LEU A 130 7.85 21.65 16.35
CA LEU A 130 9.27 21.34 16.34
C LEU A 130 10.01 22.01 17.51
N ALA A 131 9.70 23.28 17.81
CA ALA A 131 10.31 23.97 18.93
C ALA A 131 9.91 23.40 20.31
N ALA A 132 8.76 22.72 20.40
CA ALA A 132 8.33 22.03 21.62
C ALA A 132 8.96 20.63 21.79
N ASP A 133 9.49 20.05 20.71
CA ASP A 133 10.15 18.75 20.70
C ASP A 133 11.67 18.87 20.88
N ALA A 134 12.26 17.94 21.64
CA ALA A 134 13.69 17.98 21.94
C ALA A 134 14.56 17.82 20.68
N ALA A 135 14.19 16.93 19.77
CA ALA A 135 14.92 16.75 18.51
C ALA A 135 14.61 17.89 17.54
N GLY A 136 13.37 18.37 17.50
CA GLY A 136 12.95 19.52 16.70
C GLY A 136 13.69 20.80 17.06
N GLN A 137 13.98 21.06 18.34
CA GLN A 137 14.86 22.16 18.75
C GLN A 137 16.24 22.06 18.11
N VAL A 138 16.87 20.87 18.16
CA VAL A 138 18.19 20.64 17.56
C VAL A 138 18.16 20.81 16.04
N VAL A 139 17.08 20.38 15.37
CA VAL A 139 16.87 20.64 13.93
C VAL A 139 16.83 22.13 13.64
N LEU A 140 16.01 22.90 14.37
CA LEU A 140 15.83 24.33 14.14
C LEU A 140 17.11 25.13 14.42
N GLU A 141 17.83 24.78 15.48
CA GLU A 141 19.14 25.35 15.81
C GLU A 141 20.15 25.03 14.71
N TRP A 142 20.19 23.78 14.23
CA TRP A 142 21.07 23.38 13.15
C TRP A 142 20.79 24.14 11.85
N LEU A 143 19.53 24.28 11.46
CA LEU A 143 19.12 25.04 10.28
C LEU A 143 19.54 26.51 10.39
N THR A 144 19.27 27.13 11.54
CA THR A 144 19.60 28.54 11.78
C THR A 144 21.10 28.78 11.75
N ALA A 145 21.89 27.92 12.42
CA ALA A 145 23.34 28.02 12.44
C ALA A 145 23.95 27.88 11.04
N ARG A 146 23.46 26.94 10.22
CA ARG A 146 23.92 26.79 8.83
C ARG A 146 23.55 27.98 7.96
N ILE A 147 22.36 28.56 8.15
CA ILE A 147 21.96 29.78 7.44
C ILE A 147 22.93 30.93 7.75
N ASP A 148 23.33 31.08 9.02
CA ASP A 148 24.27 32.14 9.41
C ASP A 148 25.69 31.89 8.88
N GLU A 149 26.17 30.65 8.94
CA GLU A 149 27.51 30.29 8.44
C GLU A 149 27.66 30.41 6.93
N LEU A 150 26.59 30.14 6.19
CA LEU A 150 26.56 30.21 4.73
C LEU A 150 26.23 31.62 4.23
N ALA A 151 26.16 32.61 5.12
CA ALA A 151 25.89 33.99 4.75
C ALA A 151 26.96 34.54 3.81
N GLY A 152 26.53 34.95 2.62
CA GLY A 152 27.41 35.50 1.59
C GLY A 152 28.07 34.47 0.67
N GLU A 153 27.79 33.18 0.84
CA GLU A 153 28.18 32.15 -0.13
C GLU A 153 27.42 32.35 -1.46
N ALA A 154 28.14 32.34 -2.57
CA ALA A 154 27.58 32.63 -3.90
C ALA A 154 27.41 31.37 -4.75
N CYS A 155 28.00 30.24 -4.34
CA CYS A 155 27.83 28.96 -5.02
C CYS A 155 26.35 28.60 -5.12
N THR A 156 25.85 28.47 -6.34
CA THR A 156 24.46 28.12 -6.63
C THR A 156 24.37 26.64 -6.90
N LEU A 157 23.44 25.96 -6.21
CA LEU A 157 23.15 24.55 -6.40
C LEU A 157 21.75 24.37 -6.95
N ASP A 158 21.56 23.40 -7.82
CA ASP A 158 20.22 22.89 -8.12
C ASP A 158 19.63 22.11 -6.91
N PHE A 159 18.41 21.60 -7.07
CA PHE A 159 17.73 20.90 -5.98
C PHE A 159 18.44 19.61 -5.59
N ASP A 160 18.88 18.81 -6.55
CA ASP A 160 19.47 17.49 -6.31
C ASP A 160 20.86 17.63 -5.65
N GLU A 161 21.67 18.57 -6.14
CA GLU A 161 22.97 18.91 -5.56
C GLU A 161 22.81 19.42 -4.12
N TRP A 162 21.85 20.33 -3.88
CA TRP A 162 21.57 20.84 -2.55
C TRP A 162 21.03 19.75 -1.63
N ARG A 163 20.14 18.89 -2.12
CA ARG A 163 19.54 17.79 -1.36
C ARG A 163 20.61 16.79 -0.91
N ALA A 164 21.50 16.39 -1.81
CA ALA A 164 22.62 15.51 -1.48
C ALA A 164 23.55 16.12 -0.42
N TRP A 165 23.86 17.43 -0.53
CA TRP A 165 24.63 18.15 0.47
C TRP A 165 23.90 18.22 1.82
N PHE A 166 22.60 18.54 1.81
CA PHE A 166 21.76 18.66 2.98
C PHE A 166 21.70 17.34 3.76
N ASP A 167 21.42 16.23 3.06
CA ASP A 167 21.33 14.90 3.65
C ASP A 167 22.65 14.48 4.30
N ALA A 168 23.78 14.70 3.60
CA ALA A 168 25.09 14.39 4.14
C ALA A 168 25.41 15.20 5.41
N ARG A 169 25.07 16.50 5.45
CA ARG A 169 25.31 17.36 6.61
C ARG A 169 24.35 17.07 7.77
N LEU A 170 23.11 16.68 7.48
CA LEU A 170 22.13 16.30 8.49
C LEU A 170 22.49 14.95 9.13
N ASP A 171 23.02 14.01 8.35
CA ASP A 171 23.48 12.70 8.83
C ASP A 171 24.72 12.78 9.76
N GLU A 172 25.53 13.83 9.61
CA GLU A 172 26.65 14.16 10.50
C GLU A 172 26.21 14.76 11.84
N ALA A 173 24.99 15.32 11.91
CA ALA A 173 24.47 15.92 13.13
C ALA A 173 23.98 14.84 14.11
N LEU A 174 24.24 15.03 15.40
CA LEU A 174 23.81 14.13 16.46
C LEU A 174 22.74 14.79 17.32
N PHE A 175 21.73 14.01 17.70
CA PHE A 175 20.76 14.36 18.72
C PHE A 175 21.07 13.61 20.01
N ARG A 176 20.98 14.32 21.13
CA ARG A 176 21.08 13.76 22.48
C ARG A 176 19.95 14.28 23.34
N ASP A 177 19.13 13.37 23.88
CA ASP A 177 18.11 13.72 24.85
C ASP A 177 18.76 13.99 26.22
N ARG A 178 18.76 15.26 26.63
CA ARG A 178 19.32 15.71 27.92
C ARG A 178 18.30 15.71 29.05
N SER A 179 17.04 15.36 28.78
CA SER A 179 15.99 15.28 29.80
C SER A 179 16.11 14.00 30.64
N ILE A 180 16.65 12.93 30.06
CA ILE A 180 16.87 11.66 30.74
C ILE A 180 18.09 11.77 31.63
N ARG A 181 17.88 11.66 32.94
CA ARG A 181 18.96 11.47 33.93
C ARG A 181 18.83 10.09 34.53
N SER A 182 19.86 9.26 34.36
CA SER A 182 19.84 7.88 34.84
C SER A 182 21.19 7.48 35.40
N PRO A 183 21.24 6.64 36.45
CA PRO A 183 22.49 5.98 36.85
C PRO A 183 23.00 4.98 35.79
N VAL A 184 22.14 4.57 34.84
CA VAL A 184 22.53 3.73 33.71
C VAL A 184 22.87 4.64 32.54
N VAL A 185 24.12 4.57 32.08
CA VAL A 185 24.65 5.42 31.01
C VAL A 185 25.06 4.56 29.82
N MET A 186 24.64 4.95 28.62
CA MET A 186 25.16 4.43 27.37
C MET A 186 26.23 5.39 26.85
N THR A 187 27.45 4.90 26.64
CA THR A 187 28.59 5.72 26.21
C THR A 187 29.56 4.88 25.39
N HIS A 188 30.48 5.55 24.70
CA HIS A 188 31.52 4.88 23.92
C HIS A 188 32.75 4.60 24.78
N LEU A 189 33.49 3.54 24.46
CA LEU A 189 34.58 3.02 25.28
C LEU A 189 35.65 4.07 25.67
N PRO A 190 36.14 4.95 24.76
CA PRO A 190 37.06 6.04 25.14
C PRO A 190 36.53 6.99 26.22
N ALA A 191 35.22 7.24 26.27
CA ALA A 191 34.59 8.10 27.28
C ALA A 191 34.48 7.43 28.66
N CYS A 192 34.85 6.15 28.80
CA CYS A 192 34.94 5.46 30.09
C CYS A 192 36.24 5.75 30.85
N ARG A 193 37.24 6.38 30.21
CA ARG A 193 38.55 6.64 30.84
C ARG A 193 38.38 7.46 32.12
N LEU A 194 39.05 7.01 33.19
CA LEU A 194 39.05 7.64 34.51
C LEU A 194 37.67 7.74 35.21
N ARG A 195 36.65 7.04 34.70
CA ARG A 195 35.34 6.93 35.35
C ARG A 195 35.23 5.62 36.11
N GLY A 196 34.52 5.65 37.24
CA GLY A 196 34.17 4.45 38.00
C GLY A 196 32.79 3.94 37.63
N PHE A 197 32.66 2.63 37.43
CA PHE A 197 31.39 1.96 37.17
C PHE A 197 31.27 0.70 38.05
N ASP A 198 30.10 0.47 38.65
CA ASP A 198 29.83 -0.77 39.39
C ASP A 198 29.67 -1.97 38.45
N LEU A 199 29.07 -1.72 37.28
CA LEU A 199 28.83 -2.69 36.21
C LEU A 199 29.00 -2.02 34.85
N ALA A 200 29.75 -2.66 33.95
CA ALA A 200 29.84 -2.27 32.54
C ALA A 200 29.37 -3.42 31.65
N ILE A 201 28.51 -3.11 30.68
CA ILE A 201 28.06 -4.05 29.65
C ILE A 201 28.56 -3.54 28.30
N VAL A 202 29.49 -4.29 27.69
CA VAL A 202 30.00 -3.99 26.35
C VAL A 202 29.21 -4.81 25.35
N ILE A 203 28.43 -4.12 24.53
CA ILE A 203 27.55 -4.70 23.52
C ILE A 203 28.27 -4.68 22.16
N GLY A 204 28.10 -5.73 21.36
CA GLY A 204 28.78 -5.83 20.06
C GLY A 204 30.27 -6.10 20.25
N ALA A 205 30.64 -7.01 21.14
CA ALA A 205 32.04 -7.38 21.39
C ALA A 205 32.62 -8.30 20.29
N ASP A 206 32.16 -8.18 19.05
CA ASP A 206 32.63 -8.96 17.91
C ASP A 206 33.79 -8.27 17.18
N VAL A 207 34.39 -8.99 16.23
CA VAL A 207 35.54 -8.54 15.44
C VAL A 207 35.25 -7.33 14.55
N GLU A 208 33.98 -7.08 14.19
CA GLU A 208 33.58 -5.97 13.32
C GLU A 208 33.34 -4.69 14.12
N GLN A 209 32.68 -4.80 15.28
CA GLN A 209 32.23 -3.67 16.08
C GLN A 209 33.28 -3.22 17.11
N LEU A 210 33.94 -4.16 17.80
CA LEU A 210 34.99 -3.87 18.76
C LEU A 210 36.36 -3.84 18.08
N CYS A 211 36.48 -2.97 17.06
CA CYS A 211 37.69 -2.77 16.29
C CYS A 211 38.10 -1.29 16.24
N VAL A 212 39.29 -1.01 15.70
CA VAL A 212 39.75 0.37 15.50
C VAL A 212 39.01 0.92 14.28
N PRO A 213 38.23 2.02 14.41
CA PRO A 213 37.53 2.59 13.27
C PRO A 213 38.52 3.12 12.23
N ASP A 214 38.31 2.76 10.97
CA ASP A 214 39.11 3.24 9.84
C ASP A 214 38.64 4.63 9.37
N ALA A 215 38.91 5.65 10.19
CA ALA A 215 38.52 7.03 9.92
C ALA A 215 39.66 7.82 9.23
N ARG A 216 40.14 7.35 8.07
CA ARG A 216 41.23 8.01 7.31
C ARG A 216 40.71 8.78 6.08
N PRO A 217 40.28 10.05 6.21
CA PRO A 217 39.78 10.82 5.07
C PRO A 217 40.89 11.30 4.11
N ILE A 218 42.14 11.45 4.60
CA ILE A 218 43.31 11.89 3.81
C ILE A 218 44.53 11.04 4.21
N PHE A 219 45.35 10.66 3.22
CA PHE A 219 46.51 9.76 3.37
C PHE A 219 46.13 8.37 3.90
N VAL A 220 45.32 7.64 3.12
CA VAL A 220 44.83 6.28 3.42
C VAL A 220 45.99 5.27 3.58
N HIS A 221 47.12 5.51 2.91
CA HIS A 221 48.24 4.58 2.93
C HIS A 221 49.05 4.66 4.23
N GLU A 222 49.09 3.56 5.01
CA GLU A 222 49.81 3.48 6.29
C GLU A 222 51.30 3.83 6.18
N GLY A 223 51.95 3.48 5.06
CA GLY A 223 53.35 3.82 4.83
C GLY A 223 53.58 5.33 4.81
N VAL A 224 52.68 6.09 4.16
CA VAL A 224 52.79 7.56 4.08
C VAL A 224 52.53 8.18 5.45
N ARG A 225 51.54 7.67 6.18
CA ARG A 225 51.27 8.14 7.55
C ARG A 225 52.47 7.94 8.47
N ARG A 226 53.10 6.77 8.40
CA ARG A 226 54.31 6.45 9.18
C ARG A 226 55.46 7.40 8.84
N ASP A 227 55.70 7.65 7.55
CA ASP A 227 56.77 8.56 7.11
C ASP A 227 56.52 10.00 7.57
N LEU A 228 55.25 10.40 7.70
CA LEU A 228 54.82 11.69 8.24
C LEU A 228 54.70 11.73 9.78
N GLY A 229 55.00 10.64 10.48
CA GLY A 229 54.86 10.54 11.94
C GLY A 229 53.41 10.59 12.44
N LEU A 230 52.42 10.34 11.57
CA LEU A 230 51.00 10.34 11.92
C LEU A 230 50.59 9.02 12.59
N PRO A 231 49.60 9.02 13.51
CA PRO A 231 49.10 7.79 14.12
C PRO A 231 48.58 6.79 13.07
N GLY A 232 49.06 5.56 13.12
CA GLY A 232 48.65 4.45 12.25
C GLY A 232 47.77 3.42 12.96
N ALA A 233 47.46 2.34 12.26
CA ALA A 233 46.57 1.26 12.73
C ALA A 233 47.05 0.63 14.04
N LEU A 234 48.36 0.38 14.18
CA LEU A 234 48.95 -0.21 15.39
C LEU A 234 48.75 0.66 16.64
N ALA A 235 48.92 1.98 16.49
CA ALA A 235 48.69 2.92 17.59
C ALA A 235 47.20 2.97 17.98
N GLY A 236 46.30 2.82 17.00
CA GLY A 236 44.86 2.66 17.26
C GLY A 236 44.55 1.38 18.04
N GLN A 237 45.14 0.25 17.65
CA GLN A 237 44.94 -1.04 18.34
C GLN A 237 45.46 -0.99 19.78
N GLN A 238 46.61 -0.37 19.99
CA GLN A 238 47.15 -0.14 21.34
C GLN A 238 46.19 0.68 22.19
N ARG A 239 45.66 1.79 21.67
CA ARG A 239 44.66 2.61 22.38
C ARG A 239 43.40 1.81 22.74
N LEU A 240 42.87 1.02 21.81
CA LEU A 240 41.70 0.18 22.07
C LEU A 240 41.96 -0.83 23.21
N ARG A 241 43.13 -1.46 23.20
CA ARG A 241 43.56 -2.38 24.27
C ARG A 241 43.71 -1.68 25.61
N ASP A 242 44.31 -0.50 25.63
CA ASP A 242 44.47 0.29 26.85
C ASP A 242 43.11 0.70 27.42
N ASP A 243 42.14 1.04 26.56
CA ASP A 243 40.78 1.39 26.97
C ASP A 243 40.02 0.18 27.56
N LEU A 244 40.12 -0.97 26.90
CA LEU A 244 39.55 -2.23 27.39
C LEU A 244 40.16 -2.65 28.73
N ALA A 245 41.49 -2.61 28.83
CA ALA A 245 42.20 -2.95 30.05
C ALA A 245 41.85 -1.97 31.19
N GLY A 246 41.76 -0.68 30.88
CA GLY A 246 41.34 0.36 31.81
C GLY A 246 39.92 0.12 32.33
N LEU A 247 38.97 -0.19 31.45
CA LEU A 247 37.59 -0.51 31.83
C LEU A 247 37.52 -1.75 32.72
N ILE A 248 38.21 -2.83 32.34
CA ILE A 248 38.25 -4.09 33.11
C ILE A 248 38.89 -3.89 34.49
N ALA A 249 39.95 -3.09 34.58
CA ALA A 249 40.66 -2.85 35.83
C ALA A 249 39.91 -1.89 36.77
N ALA A 250 39.17 -0.92 36.23
CA ALA A 250 38.47 0.09 37.01
C ALA A 250 37.03 -0.29 37.40
N CYS A 251 36.42 -1.26 36.72
CA CYS A 251 35.03 -1.65 36.94
C CYS A 251 34.90 -2.93 37.79
N GLY A 252 33.95 -2.95 38.73
CA GLY A 252 33.72 -4.11 39.59
C GLY A 252 33.27 -5.37 38.85
N ARG A 253 32.50 -5.19 37.76
CA ARG A 253 32.05 -6.29 36.90
C ARG A 253 31.90 -5.81 35.46
N VAL A 254 32.55 -6.49 34.52
CA VAL A 254 32.40 -6.23 33.08
C VAL A 254 31.79 -7.45 32.40
N VAL A 255 30.77 -7.23 31.56
CA VAL A 255 30.14 -8.26 30.74
C VAL A 255 30.29 -7.89 29.27
N PHE A 256 30.93 -8.75 28.49
CA PHE A 256 31.02 -8.62 27.04
C PHE A 256 29.95 -9.49 26.38
N THR A 257 29.20 -8.91 25.46
CA THR A 257 28.15 -9.63 24.71
C THR A 257 28.37 -9.48 23.21
N TRP A 258 28.20 -10.57 22.48
CA TRP A 258 28.27 -10.57 21.01
C TRP A 258 27.28 -11.59 20.44
N GLN A 259 26.95 -11.43 19.16
CA GLN A 259 26.12 -12.39 18.44
C GLN A 259 27.02 -13.47 17.85
N ARG A 260 26.80 -14.74 18.20
CA ARG A 260 27.53 -15.86 17.58
C ARG A 260 27.18 -16.05 16.10
N PHE A 261 25.98 -15.64 15.72
CA PHE A 261 25.49 -15.66 14.35
C PHE A 261 24.79 -14.34 14.01
N LYS A 262 25.07 -13.80 12.83
CA LYS A 262 24.43 -12.60 12.28
C LYS A 262 23.94 -12.94 10.88
N ALA A 263 22.63 -12.82 10.64
CA ALA A 263 21.99 -13.24 9.38
C ALA A 263 22.32 -14.70 8.93
N GLY A 264 22.51 -15.61 9.90
CA GLY A 264 22.87 -17.01 9.64
C GLY A 264 24.37 -17.27 9.45
N GLU A 265 25.20 -16.24 9.37
CA GLU A 265 26.65 -16.37 9.23
C GLU A 265 27.34 -16.35 10.60
N PRO A 266 28.38 -17.18 10.82
CA PRO A 266 29.16 -17.15 12.06
C PRO A 266 29.86 -15.80 12.26
N CYS A 267 29.60 -15.14 13.39
CA CYS A 267 30.26 -13.90 13.78
C CYS A 267 31.20 -14.17 14.97
N ARG A 268 32.45 -13.74 14.84
CA ARG A 268 33.53 -14.06 15.79
C ARG A 268 33.65 -12.99 16.87
N LEU A 269 33.97 -13.44 18.09
CA LEU A 269 34.39 -12.60 19.19
C LEU A 269 35.64 -11.77 18.81
N ALA A 270 35.77 -10.57 19.36
CA ALA A 270 36.96 -9.75 19.17
C ALA A 270 38.23 -10.47 19.64
N ALA A 271 39.32 -10.37 18.86
CA ALA A 271 40.53 -11.17 19.05
C ALA A 271 41.16 -11.01 20.46
N ASP A 272 41.15 -9.80 21.02
CA ASP A 272 41.72 -9.55 22.35
C ASP A 272 40.89 -10.22 23.47
N LEU A 273 39.58 -10.38 23.28
CA LEU A 273 38.70 -11.08 24.22
C LEU A 273 38.84 -12.61 24.10
N ASP A 274 39.03 -13.11 22.88
CA ASP A 274 39.33 -14.53 22.62
C ASP A 274 40.68 -14.93 23.26
N LEU A 275 41.69 -14.06 23.13
CA LEU A 275 42.98 -14.22 23.82
C LEU A 275 42.84 -14.17 25.35
N LEU A 276 41.98 -13.29 25.88
CA LEU A 276 41.72 -13.19 27.31
C LEU A 276 41.04 -14.46 27.86
N ASP A 277 40.06 -15.01 27.14
CA ASP A 277 39.40 -16.27 27.48
C ASP A 277 40.40 -17.45 27.50
N LEU A 278 41.26 -17.53 26.48
CA LEU A 278 42.32 -18.53 26.41
C LEU A 278 43.30 -18.40 27.58
N ALA A 279 43.80 -17.19 27.85
CA ALA A 279 44.74 -16.94 28.94
C ALA A 279 44.13 -17.27 30.32
N HIS A 280 42.86 -16.91 30.53
CA HIS A 280 42.14 -17.23 31.75
C HIS A 280 41.91 -18.74 31.90
N SER A 281 41.57 -19.43 30.81
CA SER A 281 41.41 -20.90 30.78
C SER A 281 42.72 -21.61 31.12
N LEU A 282 43.84 -21.19 30.53
CA LEU A 282 45.16 -21.77 30.81
C LEU A 282 45.61 -21.52 32.26
N ARG A 283 45.29 -20.36 32.83
CA ARG A 283 45.72 -19.98 34.18
C ARG A 283 44.84 -20.56 35.29
N PHE A 284 43.53 -20.58 35.09
CA PHE A 284 42.55 -20.90 36.13
C PHE A 284 41.72 -22.16 35.84
N GLY A 285 41.92 -22.82 34.69
CA GLY A 285 41.21 -24.04 34.31
C GLY A 285 39.72 -23.83 33.99
N ARG A 286 39.29 -22.60 33.71
CA ARG A 286 37.88 -22.28 33.41
C ARG A 286 37.76 -21.19 32.34
N ALA A 287 36.81 -21.35 31.42
CA ALA A 287 36.47 -20.34 30.43
C ALA A 287 35.71 -19.16 31.05
N LEU A 288 35.85 -17.98 30.46
CA LEU A 288 35.04 -16.78 30.72
C LEU A 288 33.78 -16.77 29.85
N ILE A 289 33.84 -17.36 28.66
CA ILE A 289 32.72 -17.42 27.72
C ILE A 289 31.68 -18.43 28.20
N ALA A 290 30.42 -17.97 28.31
CA ALA A 290 29.28 -18.82 28.65
C ALA A 290 28.06 -18.44 27.78
N PRO A 291 27.17 -19.40 27.45
CA PRO A 291 25.91 -19.08 26.78
C PRO A 291 25.04 -18.18 27.68
N ALA A 292 24.34 -17.23 27.06
CA ALA A 292 23.37 -16.41 27.79
C ALA A 292 22.26 -17.30 28.37
N ALA A 293 21.82 -16.98 29.59
CA ALA A 293 20.68 -17.67 30.18
C ALA A 293 19.42 -17.40 29.33
N PRO A 294 18.57 -18.40 29.09
CA PRO A 294 17.32 -18.18 28.36
C PRO A 294 16.43 -17.20 29.13
N VAL A 295 15.84 -16.24 28.42
CA VAL A 295 14.84 -15.35 29.00
C VAL A 295 13.56 -16.16 29.20
N PRO A 296 13.02 -16.26 30.43
CA PRO A 296 11.78 -17.00 30.67
C PRO A 296 10.64 -16.29 29.93
N MET A 297 10.13 -16.93 28.88
CA MET A 297 8.88 -16.52 28.24
C MET A 297 7.72 -17.03 29.10
N PRO A 298 6.71 -16.21 29.42
CA PRO A 298 5.52 -16.69 30.09
C PRO A 298 4.89 -17.79 29.24
N ALA A 299 4.59 -18.95 29.84
CA ALA A 299 3.80 -19.98 29.20
C ALA A 299 2.38 -19.43 29.02
N VAL A 300 2.04 -19.10 27.78
CA VAL A 300 0.68 -18.69 27.42
C VAL A 300 -0.02 -19.92 26.86
N ASP A 301 -1.15 -20.31 27.44
CA ASP A 301 -1.99 -21.36 26.89
C ASP A 301 -2.48 -20.92 25.50
N ALA A 302 -2.23 -21.74 24.48
CA ALA A 302 -2.71 -21.48 23.13
C ALA A 302 -4.24 -21.64 23.10
N ILE A 303 -4.98 -20.54 23.10
CA ILE A 303 -6.42 -20.55 22.85
C ILE A 303 -6.62 -20.58 21.33
N GLY A 304 -6.93 -21.76 20.78
CA GLY A 304 -7.38 -21.85 19.39
C GLY A 304 -8.67 -21.06 19.20
N GLN A 305 -8.73 -20.19 18.19
CA GLN A 305 -9.98 -19.50 17.81
C GLN A 305 -10.70 -20.36 16.78
N PRO A 306 -12.02 -20.63 16.85
CA PRO A 306 -12.70 -21.47 15.85
C PRO A 306 -12.81 -20.80 14.48
N VAL A 307 -12.97 -21.61 13.42
CA VAL A 307 -13.30 -21.13 12.07
C VAL A 307 -14.54 -20.23 12.13
N PRO A 308 -14.51 -19.01 11.57
CA PRO A 308 -15.66 -18.11 11.61
C PRO A 308 -16.93 -18.71 10.97
N ALA A 309 -18.02 -18.70 11.74
CA ALA A 309 -19.33 -19.21 11.33
C ALA A 309 -20.48 -18.33 11.86
N PRO A 310 -20.52 -17.02 11.50
CA PRO A 310 -21.53 -16.09 12.00
C PRO A 310 -22.94 -16.50 11.57
N VAL A 311 -23.90 -16.24 12.46
CA VAL A 311 -25.34 -16.41 12.19
C VAL A 311 -25.96 -15.02 12.04
N VAL A 312 -26.63 -14.78 10.91
CA VAL A 312 -27.32 -13.51 10.66
C VAL A 312 -28.74 -13.61 11.22
N PRO A 313 -29.15 -12.72 12.16
CA PRO A 313 -30.53 -12.66 12.59
C PRO A 313 -31.47 -12.39 11.42
N ARG A 314 -32.67 -12.99 11.39
CA ARG A 314 -33.66 -12.78 10.31
C ARG A 314 -33.92 -11.30 10.02
N ALA A 315 -33.95 -10.44 11.04
CA ALA A 315 -34.16 -8.99 10.92
C ALA A 315 -33.03 -8.27 10.15
N LEU A 316 -31.82 -8.84 10.10
CA LEU A 316 -30.65 -8.31 9.40
C LEU A 316 -30.36 -9.05 8.09
N ARG A 317 -31.23 -9.99 7.69
CA ARG A 317 -31.10 -10.68 6.40
C ARG A 317 -31.25 -9.65 5.27
N PRO A 318 -30.28 -9.55 4.34
CA PRO A 318 -30.36 -8.58 3.26
C PRO A 318 -31.64 -8.74 2.44
N PRO A 319 -32.43 -7.67 2.21
CA PRO A 319 -33.69 -7.75 1.45
C PRO A 319 -33.45 -7.81 -0.07
N HIS A 320 -32.20 -7.65 -0.49
CA HIS A 320 -31.80 -7.71 -1.88
C HIS A 320 -30.43 -8.38 -2.03
N ILE A 321 -30.18 -8.94 -3.20
CA ILE A 321 -28.90 -9.53 -3.56
C ILE A 321 -28.57 -9.18 -5.01
N THR A 322 -27.31 -8.82 -5.27
CA THR A 322 -26.82 -8.58 -6.63
C THR A 322 -26.27 -9.88 -7.24
N ALA A 323 -26.14 -9.95 -8.57
CA ALA A 323 -25.48 -11.09 -9.23
C ALA A 323 -24.08 -11.36 -8.65
N TYR A 324 -23.31 -10.28 -8.42
CA TYR A 324 -22.00 -10.35 -7.77
C TYR A 324 -22.07 -10.84 -6.32
N GLY A 325 -23.04 -10.35 -5.53
CA GLY A 325 -23.24 -10.82 -4.17
C GLY A 325 -23.64 -12.29 -4.09
N TYR A 326 -24.44 -12.77 -5.05
CA TYR A 326 -24.77 -14.19 -5.13
C TYR A 326 -23.55 -15.04 -5.50
N SER A 327 -22.71 -14.55 -6.41
CA SER A 327 -21.44 -15.22 -6.75
C SER A 327 -20.53 -15.33 -5.52
N ALA A 328 -20.38 -14.24 -4.75
CA ALA A 328 -19.63 -14.28 -3.49
C ALA A 328 -20.22 -15.26 -2.47
N LEU A 329 -21.55 -15.34 -2.34
CA LEU A 329 -22.23 -16.28 -1.44
C LEU A 329 -22.01 -17.74 -1.84
N VAL A 330 -21.99 -18.01 -3.15
CA VAL A 330 -21.68 -19.32 -3.72
C VAL A 330 -20.21 -19.68 -3.49
N SER A 331 -19.29 -18.74 -3.70
CA SER A 331 -17.86 -18.96 -3.49
C SER A 331 -17.50 -19.15 -2.01
N CYS A 332 -18.05 -18.33 -1.11
CA CYS A 332 -17.82 -18.40 0.33
C CYS A 332 -18.91 -17.66 1.13
N PRO A 333 -19.71 -18.35 1.96
CA PRO A 333 -20.72 -17.71 2.81
C PRO A 333 -20.16 -16.64 3.75
N TYR A 334 -18.96 -16.85 4.31
CA TYR A 334 -18.31 -15.85 5.16
C TYR A 334 -17.87 -14.60 4.39
N GLN A 335 -17.41 -14.76 3.14
CA GLN A 335 -17.09 -13.61 2.29
C GLN A 335 -18.35 -12.78 2.03
N TYR A 336 -19.49 -13.44 1.78
CA TYR A 336 -20.76 -12.76 1.63
C TYR A 336 -21.18 -12.01 2.90
N PHE A 337 -21.01 -12.63 4.07
CA PHE A 337 -21.28 -11.98 5.36
C PHE A 337 -20.49 -10.68 5.52
N VAL A 338 -19.16 -10.73 5.35
CA VAL A 338 -18.30 -9.56 5.57
C VAL A 338 -18.64 -8.44 4.59
N ARG A 339 -18.84 -8.76 3.31
CA ARG A 339 -19.00 -7.73 2.27
C ARG A 339 -20.41 -7.19 2.14
N PHE A 340 -21.43 -8.04 2.23
CA PHE A 340 -22.81 -7.65 1.94
C PHE A 340 -23.71 -7.57 3.17
N VAL A 341 -23.32 -8.21 4.30
CA VAL A 341 -24.07 -8.07 5.56
C VAL A 341 -23.44 -7.01 6.45
N LEU A 342 -22.11 -7.02 6.63
CA LEU A 342 -21.40 -5.98 7.40
C LEU A 342 -21.06 -4.74 6.57
N GLY A 343 -21.04 -4.84 5.24
CA GLY A 343 -20.67 -3.73 4.38
C GLY A 343 -19.18 -3.39 4.40
N LEU A 344 -18.32 -4.37 4.72
CA LEU A 344 -16.87 -4.19 4.76
C LEU A 344 -16.26 -4.61 3.42
N ASP A 345 -15.53 -3.71 2.77
CA ASP A 345 -14.77 -4.01 1.55
C ASP A 345 -13.34 -3.48 1.67
N GLU A 346 -12.49 -3.78 0.68
CA GLU A 346 -11.14 -3.22 0.61
C GLU A 346 -11.19 -1.69 0.53
N THR A 347 -10.23 -1.05 1.20
CA THR A 347 -10.04 0.40 1.08
C THR A 347 -9.80 0.76 -0.38
N THR A 348 -10.54 1.73 -0.91
CA THR A 348 -10.26 2.28 -2.24
C THR A 348 -8.85 2.88 -2.22
N THR A 349 -7.98 2.38 -3.09
CA THR A 349 -6.63 2.88 -3.28
C THR A 349 -6.56 3.66 -4.59
N VAL A 350 -5.63 4.60 -4.67
CA VAL A 350 -5.31 5.27 -5.94
C VAL A 350 -4.74 4.23 -6.92
N SER A 351 -5.31 4.17 -8.11
CA SER A 351 -4.86 3.30 -9.19
C SER A 351 -3.73 3.98 -9.95
N GLU A 352 -2.49 3.53 -9.74
CA GLU A 352 -1.32 4.10 -10.42
C GLU A 352 -1.28 3.73 -11.92
N ALA A 353 -2.01 2.69 -12.33
CA ALA A 353 -2.20 2.28 -13.72
C ALA A 353 -3.56 1.63 -13.90
N MET A 354 -4.10 1.59 -15.12
CA MET A 354 -5.31 0.83 -15.40
C MET A 354 -5.04 -0.67 -15.26
N GLU A 355 -5.97 -1.33 -14.59
CA GLU A 355 -6.02 -2.77 -14.53
C GLU A 355 -6.93 -3.35 -15.61
N LYS A 356 -6.91 -4.68 -15.74
CA LYS A 356 -7.77 -5.41 -16.67
C LYS A 356 -9.27 -5.14 -16.42
N ARG A 357 -9.65 -4.86 -15.18
CA ARG A 357 -11.01 -4.50 -14.79
C ARG A 357 -11.43 -3.16 -15.38
N ASP A 358 -10.58 -2.14 -15.27
CA ASP A 358 -10.85 -0.80 -15.81
C ASP A 358 -10.92 -0.82 -17.33
N TYR A 359 -10.02 -1.57 -17.95
CA TYR A 359 -10.07 -1.83 -19.39
C TYR A 359 -11.41 -2.43 -19.82
N GLY A 360 -11.92 -3.43 -19.10
CA GLY A 360 -13.22 -4.03 -19.37
C GLY A 360 -14.38 -3.03 -19.26
N ALA A 361 -14.38 -2.21 -18.20
CA ALA A 361 -15.42 -1.20 -17.98
C ALA A 361 -15.45 -0.12 -19.08
N LEU A 362 -14.27 0.35 -19.54
CA LEU A 362 -14.19 1.30 -20.65
C LEU A 362 -14.69 0.68 -21.96
N VAL A 363 -14.35 -0.58 -22.23
CA VAL A 363 -14.86 -1.29 -23.42
C VAL A 363 -16.38 -1.44 -23.37
N HIS A 364 -16.96 -1.75 -22.22
CA HIS A 364 -18.43 -1.78 -22.04
C HIS A 364 -19.05 -0.41 -22.35
N ALA A 365 -18.50 0.67 -21.78
CA ALA A 365 -18.98 2.03 -22.03
C ALA A 365 -18.90 2.45 -23.51
N VAL A 366 -17.82 2.05 -24.21
CA VAL A 366 -17.70 2.27 -25.67
C VAL A 366 -18.82 1.56 -26.41
N LEU A 367 -19.06 0.28 -26.12
CA LEU A 367 -20.05 -0.52 -26.83
C LEU A 367 -21.49 -0.07 -26.53
N GLU A 368 -21.77 0.34 -25.30
CA GLU A 368 -23.05 0.96 -24.91
C GLU A 368 -23.32 2.23 -25.75
N GLN A 369 -22.36 3.16 -25.79
CA GLN A 369 -22.49 4.40 -26.56
C GLN A 369 -22.58 4.15 -28.06
N PHE A 370 -21.83 3.17 -28.58
CA PHE A 370 -21.86 2.79 -29.99
C PHE A 370 -23.24 2.26 -30.40
N HIS A 371 -23.81 1.31 -29.67
CA HIS A 371 -25.12 0.73 -29.99
C HIS A 371 -26.30 1.66 -29.68
N ALA A 372 -26.15 2.57 -28.70
CA ALA A 372 -27.12 3.63 -28.50
C ALA A 372 -27.24 4.55 -29.72
N ARG A 373 -26.13 4.80 -30.42
CA ARG A 373 -26.09 5.62 -31.65
C ARG A 373 -26.41 4.83 -32.92
N TYR A 374 -25.99 3.57 -32.98
CA TYR A 374 -26.17 2.67 -34.12
C TYR A 374 -26.81 1.35 -33.67
N PRO A 375 -28.13 1.31 -33.39
CA PRO A 375 -28.82 0.09 -32.96
C PRO A 375 -28.82 -1.03 -34.02
N VAL A 376 -28.62 -0.65 -35.29
CA VAL A 376 -28.46 -1.57 -36.42
C VAL A 376 -27.23 -1.11 -37.19
N VAL A 377 -26.22 -1.98 -37.28
CA VAL A 377 -24.96 -1.73 -38.00
C VAL A 377 -25.08 -2.13 -39.47
N GLY A 378 -25.90 -3.13 -39.75
CA GLY A 378 -26.21 -3.62 -41.08
C GLY A 378 -26.85 -2.53 -41.94
N GLY A 379 -26.36 -2.40 -43.16
CA GLY A 379 -26.78 -1.35 -44.09
C GLY A 379 -25.92 -0.08 -44.07
N HIS A 380 -25.02 0.06 -43.10
CA HIS A 380 -23.99 1.12 -43.10
C HIS A 380 -22.69 0.65 -43.77
N ASP A 381 -21.93 1.60 -44.32
CA ASP A 381 -20.58 1.33 -44.84
C ASP A 381 -19.65 0.86 -43.71
N ALA A 382 -18.77 -0.11 -44.02
CA ALA A 382 -17.87 -0.66 -43.01
C ALA A 382 -16.85 0.37 -42.50
N THR A 383 -16.39 1.26 -43.38
CA THR A 383 -15.43 2.33 -43.05
C THR A 383 -16.06 3.35 -42.11
N ASP A 384 -17.31 3.72 -42.37
CA ASP A 384 -18.05 4.67 -41.53
C ASP A 384 -18.28 4.12 -40.11
N MET A 385 -18.63 2.84 -39.99
CA MET A 385 -18.83 2.20 -38.69
C MET A 385 -17.52 2.04 -37.90
N LEU A 386 -16.42 1.76 -38.60
CA LEU A 386 -15.09 1.72 -37.98
C LEU A 386 -14.67 3.10 -37.47
N ALA A 387 -14.85 4.15 -38.28
CA ALA A 387 -14.56 5.52 -37.89
C ALA A 387 -15.43 6.00 -36.71
N ALA A 388 -16.71 5.61 -36.68
CA ALA A 388 -17.61 5.90 -35.57
C ALA A 388 -17.16 5.21 -34.27
N LEU A 389 -16.80 3.92 -34.34
CA LEU A 389 -16.29 3.17 -33.20
C LEU A 389 -14.96 3.74 -32.69
N GLU A 390 -14.07 4.16 -33.60
CA GLU A 390 -12.83 4.84 -33.24
C GLU A 390 -13.11 6.15 -32.49
N ALA A 391 -13.98 7.00 -33.02
CA ALA A 391 -14.29 8.29 -32.42
C ALA A 391 -14.86 8.15 -31.00
N ILE A 392 -15.80 7.22 -30.80
CA ILE A 392 -16.38 6.92 -29.47
C ILE A 392 -15.30 6.35 -28.55
N SER A 393 -14.48 5.42 -29.04
CA SER A 393 -13.39 4.84 -28.24
C SER A 393 -12.40 5.90 -27.76
N ARG A 394 -12.01 6.83 -28.63
CA ARG A 394 -11.11 7.94 -28.26
C ARG A 394 -11.74 8.85 -27.22
N ALA A 395 -13.02 9.17 -27.34
CA ALA A 395 -13.72 10.01 -26.38
C ALA A 395 -13.80 9.35 -24.99
N VAL A 396 -14.15 8.06 -24.93
CA VAL A 396 -14.26 7.31 -23.66
C VAL A 396 -12.90 7.12 -22.99
N PHE A 397 -11.83 6.88 -23.76
CA PHE A 397 -10.48 6.70 -23.21
C PHE A 397 -9.73 8.03 -22.96
N ALA A 398 -10.26 9.18 -23.38
CA ALA A 398 -9.53 10.45 -23.41
C ALA A 398 -8.92 10.84 -22.06
N GLU A 399 -9.70 10.74 -20.98
CA GLU A 399 -9.28 11.10 -19.63
C GLU A 399 -8.10 10.22 -19.15
N ARG A 400 -8.22 8.90 -19.32
CA ARG A 400 -7.17 7.94 -18.94
C ARG A 400 -5.90 8.11 -19.76
N LEU A 401 -6.03 8.34 -21.07
CA LEU A 401 -4.89 8.58 -21.96
C LEU A 401 -4.18 9.91 -21.67
N ALA A 402 -4.91 10.92 -21.19
CA ALA A 402 -4.32 12.19 -20.75
C ALA A 402 -3.59 12.04 -19.41
N ALA A 403 -4.11 11.20 -18.51
CA ALA A 403 -3.53 10.97 -17.18
C ALA A 403 -2.24 10.14 -17.23
N ASN A 404 -2.18 9.09 -18.05
CA ASN A 404 -1.01 8.21 -18.12
C ASN A 404 -0.75 7.68 -19.54
N PHE A 405 0.44 7.98 -20.07
CA PHE A 405 0.86 7.55 -21.40
C PHE A 405 0.84 6.02 -21.57
N MET A 406 1.15 5.26 -20.51
CA MET A 406 1.19 3.79 -20.57
C MET A 406 -0.19 3.18 -20.88
N GLU A 407 -1.27 3.90 -20.59
CA GLU A 407 -2.65 3.47 -20.91
C GLU A 407 -2.93 3.39 -22.41
N THR A 408 -2.06 4.01 -23.23
CA THR A 408 -2.08 3.85 -24.68
C THR A 408 -1.99 2.38 -25.09
N ALA A 409 -1.29 1.54 -24.32
CA ALA A 409 -1.21 0.10 -24.60
C ALA A 409 -2.58 -0.60 -24.54
N TRP A 410 -3.42 -0.24 -23.56
CA TRP A 410 -4.78 -0.76 -23.43
C TRP A 410 -5.68 -0.27 -24.56
N PHE A 411 -5.57 1.02 -24.92
CA PHE A 411 -6.33 1.57 -26.04
C PHE A 411 -5.97 0.87 -27.36
N VAL A 412 -4.67 0.70 -27.66
CA VAL A 412 -4.20 -0.02 -28.85
C VAL A 412 -4.67 -1.47 -28.87
N ARG A 413 -4.71 -2.13 -27.70
CA ARG A 413 -5.28 -3.48 -27.58
C ARG A 413 -6.74 -3.51 -28.01
N TRP A 414 -7.56 -2.54 -27.59
CA TRP A 414 -8.94 -2.40 -28.04
C TRP A 414 -9.05 -2.11 -29.53
N CYS A 415 -8.20 -1.24 -30.08
CA CYS A 415 -8.19 -0.93 -31.52
C CYS A 415 -8.07 -2.17 -32.41
N ARG A 416 -7.26 -3.16 -31.99
CA ARG A 416 -7.08 -4.42 -32.73
C ARG A 416 -8.36 -5.25 -32.83
N GLN A 417 -9.31 -5.05 -31.93
CA GLN A 417 -10.55 -5.82 -31.85
C GLN A 417 -11.70 -5.20 -32.68
N TRP A 418 -11.59 -3.94 -33.10
CA TRP A 418 -12.68 -3.23 -33.79
C TRP A 418 -13.17 -3.94 -35.06
N PRO A 419 -12.31 -4.40 -36.00
CA PRO A 419 -12.79 -5.04 -37.21
C PRO A 419 -13.52 -6.35 -36.90
N GLY A 420 -12.94 -7.19 -36.04
CA GLY A 420 -13.55 -8.45 -35.62
C GLY A 420 -14.87 -8.26 -34.89
N TYR A 421 -15.01 -7.19 -34.11
CA TYR A 421 -16.27 -6.86 -33.43
C TYR A 421 -17.38 -6.47 -34.40
N LEU A 422 -17.07 -5.61 -35.39
CA LEU A 422 -18.04 -5.20 -36.40
C LEU A 422 -18.48 -6.38 -37.28
N ASP A 423 -17.57 -7.29 -37.63
CA ASP A 423 -17.90 -8.51 -38.38
C ASP A 423 -18.80 -9.45 -37.56
N TRP A 424 -18.49 -9.66 -36.28
CA TRP A 424 -19.34 -10.42 -35.36
C TRP A 424 -20.74 -9.81 -35.24
N GLN A 425 -20.85 -8.49 -35.09
CA GLN A 425 -22.13 -7.78 -35.00
C GLN A 425 -22.95 -7.93 -36.28
N ARG A 426 -22.32 -7.80 -37.46
CA ARG A 426 -23.00 -7.99 -38.76
C ARG A 426 -23.52 -9.41 -38.94
N THR A 427 -22.74 -10.41 -38.52
CA THR A 427 -23.17 -11.81 -38.57
C THR A 427 -24.35 -12.06 -37.63
N ARG A 428 -24.32 -11.46 -36.44
CA ARG A 428 -25.41 -11.53 -35.47
C ARG A 428 -26.70 -10.91 -36.03
N GLU A 429 -26.60 -9.75 -36.68
CA GLU A 429 -27.74 -9.12 -37.34
C GLU A 429 -28.24 -9.90 -38.55
N ALA A 430 -27.36 -10.54 -39.32
CA ALA A 430 -27.75 -11.42 -40.42
C ALA A 430 -28.53 -12.65 -39.91
N ALA A 431 -28.26 -13.11 -38.69
CA ALA A 431 -29.04 -14.16 -38.02
C ALA A 431 -30.39 -13.68 -37.43
N GLY A 432 -30.74 -12.41 -37.65
CA GLY A 432 -32.03 -11.83 -37.23
C GLY A 432 -32.04 -11.19 -35.85
N TRP A 433 -30.93 -11.22 -35.11
CA TRP A 433 -30.83 -10.53 -33.82
C TRP A 433 -30.71 -9.01 -34.01
N ARG A 434 -31.36 -8.26 -33.15
CA ARG A 434 -31.30 -6.79 -33.12
C ARG A 434 -31.02 -6.33 -31.71
N TYR A 435 -30.14 -5.34 -31.58
CA TYR A 435 -29.86 -4.72 -30.29
C TYR A 435 -31.12 -4.03 -29.77
N GLN A 436 -31.49 -4.34 -28.53
CA GLN A 436 -32.67 -3.77 -27.89
C GLN A 436 -32.27 -2.78 -26.78
N ALA A 437 -31.34 -3.18 -25.93
CA ALA A 437 -30.85 -2.37 -24.82
C ALA A 437 -29.48 -2.85 -24.36
N GLY A 438 -28.73 -1.95 -23.73
CA GLY A 438 -27.45 -2.23 -23.08
C GLY A 438 -27.46 -1.66 -21.68
N GLU A 439 -26.61 -2.23 -20.83
CA GLU A 439 -26.38 -1.74 -19.47
C GLU A 439 -27.66 -1.53 -18.64
N ARG A 440 -28.64 -2.42 -18.80
CA ARG A 440 -30.00 -2.27 -18.26
C ARG A 440 -30.10 -2.81 -16.84
N ASP A 441 -30.48 -1.95 -15.90
CA ASP A 441 -30.80 -2.35 -14.53
C ASP A 441 -32.15 -3.09 -14.46
N LEU A 442 -32.10 -4.34 -13.98
CA LEU A 442 -33.28 -5.16 -13.75
C LEU A 442 -33.40 -5.60 -12.29
N ARG A 443 -34.64 -5.84 -11.87
CA ARG A 443 -34.99 -6.30 -10.54
C ARG A 443 -36.04 -7.39 -10.63
N ARG A 444 -35.88 -8.47 -9.86
CA ARG A 444 -36.86 -9.55 -9.76
C ARG A 444 -37.13 -9.88 -8.30
N ALA A 445 -38.41 -9.87 -7.94
CA ALA A 445 -38.86 -10.29 -6.62
C ALA A 445 -38.97 -11.81 -6.58
N LEU A 446 -38.41 -12.40 -5.53
CA LEU A 446 -38.48 -13.83 -5.22
C LEU A 446 -39.17 -13.97 -3.86
N THR A 447 -40.23 -14.77 -3.80
CA THR A 447 -40.94 -15.06 -2.55
C THR A 447 -40.21 -16.17 -1.80
N LEU A 448 -39.89 -15.92 -0.53
CA LEU A 448 -39.25 -16.87 0.38
C LEU A 448 -40.30 -17.70 1.13
N ALA A 449 -39.90 -18.84 1.69
CA ALA A 449 -40.82 -19.76 2.38
C ALA A 449 -41.45 -19.15 3.65
N ASP A 450 -40.77 -18.17 4.24
CA ASP A 450 -41.19 -17.48 5.46
C ASP A 450 -42.07 -16.23 5.21
N GLY A 451 -42.44 -15.99 3.96
CA GLY A 451 -43.27 -14.87 3.51
C GLY A 451 -42.51 -13.59 3.15
N ASP A 452 -41.20 -13.52 3.43
CA ASP A 452 -40.40 -12.36 3.06
C ASP A 452 -40.12 -12.34 1.54
N THR A 453 -39.78 -11.16 1.01
CA THR A 453 -39.44 -10.98 -0.40
C THR A 453 -37.97 -10.65 -0.55
N LEU A 454 -37.24 -11.49 -1.31
CA LEU A 454 -35.87 -11.22 -1.74
C LEU A 454 -35.88 -10.56 -3.12
N THR A 455 -35.21 -9.42 -3.27
CA THR A 455 -35.03 -8.77 -4.58
C THR A 455 -33.69 -9.12 -5.20
N LEU A 456 -33.69 -9.92 -6.27
CA LEU A 456 -32.53 -10.11 -7.13
C LEU A 456 -32.32 -8.87 -8.00
N ARG A 457 -31.12 -8.31 -7.99
CA ARG A 457 -30.72 -7.12 -8.78
C ARG A 457 -29.53 -7.44 -9.67
N GLY A 458 -29.48 -6.82 -10.83
CA GLY A 458 -28.30 -6.85 -11.68
C GLY A 458 -28.44 -5.90 -12.85
N ARG A 459 -27.29 -5.55 -13.43
CA ARG A 459 -27.17 -4.77 -14.65
C ARG A 459 -26.77 -5.74 -15.76
N ILE A 460 -27.52 -5.74 -16.84
CA ILE A 460 -27.26 -6.61 -17.99
C ILE A 460 -26.52 -5.81 -19.05
N ASP A 461 -25.33 -6.25 -19.46
CA ASP A 461 -24.49 -5.57 -20.44
C ASP A 461 -25.22 -5.39 -21.77
N ARG A 462 -25.89 -6.44 -22.29
CA ARG A 462 -26.63 -6.36 -23.56
C ARG A 462 -27.84 -7.31 -23.65
N LEU A 463 -28.92 -6.77 -24.19
CA LEU A 463 -30.15 -7.46 -24.57
C LEU A 463 -30.38 -7.33 -26.07
N ASP A 464 -30.56 -8.48 -26.72
CA ASP A 464 -30.98 -8.55 -28.12
C ASP A 464 -32.35 -9.21 -28.24
N ALA A 465 -33.11 -8.80 -29.25
CA ALA A 465 -34.40 -9.39 -29.60
C ALA A 465 -34.38 -9.86 -31.07
N ARG A 466 -35.18 -10.88 -31.37
CA ARG A 466 -35.44 -11.35 -32.72
C ARG A 466 -36.94 -11.24 -33.03
N ASP A 467 -37.28 -11.11 -34.31
CA ASP A 467 -38.67 -10.89 -34.76
C ASP A 467 -39.66 -12.01 -34.37
N ASP A 468 -39.16 -13.21 -34.05
CA ASP A 468 -39.97 -14.34 -33.55
C ASP A 468 -40.22 -14.31 -32.04
N GLY A 469 -39.82 -13.23 -31.36
CA GLY A 469 -39.99 -13.05 -29.91
C GLY A 469 -38.88 -13.68 -29.07
N ALA A 470 -37.83 -14.25 -29.68
CA ALA A 470 -36.68 -14.75 -28.95
C ALA A 470 -35.86 -13.58 -28.35
N VAL A 471 -35.44 -13.74 -27.10
CA VAL A 471 -34.60 -12.77 -26.38
C VAL A 471 -33.24 -13.39 -26.08
N ALA A 472 -32.17 -12.63 -26.28
CA ALA A 472 -30.82 -13.02 -25.92
C ALA A 472 -30.23 -12.06 -24.89
N VAL A 473 -29.49 -12.64 -23.94
CA VAL A 473 -28.72 -11.92 -22.93
C VAL A 473 -27.24 -12.16 -23.16
N LEU A 474 -26.49 -11.08 -23.35
CA LEU A 474 -25.06 -11.14 -23.61
C LEU A 474 -24.29 -10.38 -22.54
N ASP A 475 -23.12 -10.93 -22.21
CA ASP A 475 -22.16 -10.31 -21.30
C ASP A 475 -20.80 -10.23 -21.99
N TYR A 476 -20.21 -9.03 -22.02
CA TYR A 476 -18.96 -8.79 -22.74
C TYR A 476 -17.77 -9.10 -21.84
N LYS A 477 -16.87 -10.00 -22.26
CA LYS A 477 -15.69 -10.39 -21.47
C LYS A 477 -14.39 -10.17 -22.23
N THR A 478 -13.43 -9.51 -21.58
CA THR A 478 -12.04 -9.34 -22.05
C THR A 478 -11.17 -10.55 -21.70
N ARG A 479 -11.67 -11.76 -21.98
CA ARG A 479 -10.98 -13.05 -21.75
C ARG A 479 -11.06 -13.88 -23.02
N ASP A 480 -10.12 -14.81 -23.18
CA ASP A 480 -10.15 -15.73 -24.31
C ASP A 480 -11.35 -16.69 -24.24
N ARG A 481 -11.76 -17.16 -25.41
CA ARG A 481 -12.87 -18.10 -25.59
C ARG A 481 -12.73 -19.39 -24.80
N ALA A 482 -11.52 -19.96 -24.68
CA ALA A 482 -11.34 -21.25 -24.02
C ALA A 482 -11.60 -21.13 -22.51
N ALA A 483 -11.20 -20.01 -21.90
CA ALA A 483 -11.54 -19.69 -20.52
C ALA A 483 -13.05 -19.50 -20.32
N LEU A 484 -13.73 -18.79 -21.23
CA LEU A 484 -15.18 -18.58 -21.16
C LEU A 484 -15.98 -19.87 -21.38
N ALA A 485 -15.52 -20.75 -22.27
CA ALA A 485 -16.13 -22.05 -22.50
C ALA A 485 -16.00 -23.01 -21.31
N ARG A 486 -14.94 -22.87 -20.51
CA ARG A 486 -14.82 -23.59 -19.23
C ARG A 486 -15.77 -23.00 -18.19
N ALA A 487 -15.82 -21.68 -18.10
CA ALA A 487 -16.69 -20.95 -17.16
C ALA A 487 -18.18 -21.27 -17.42
N ALA A 488 -18.65 -21.19 -18.68
CA ALA A 488 -20.03 -21.51 -19.04
C ALA A 488 -20.45 -22.99 -18.80
N LYS A 489 -19.48 -23.89 -18.56
CA LYS A 489 -19.73 -25.30 -18.19
C LYS A 489 -19.63 -25.55 -16.69
N ASP A 490 -19.09 -24.60 -15.94
CA ASP A 490 -18.94 -24.70 -14.50
C ASP A 490 -20.30 -24.44 -13.82
N PRO A 491 -20.86 -25.40 -13.06
CA PRO A 491 -22.11 -25.19 -12.34
C PRO A 491 -22.06 -24.06 -11.28
N GLU A 492 -20.85 -23.70 -10.83
CA GLU A 492 -20.63 -22.59 -9.90
C GLU A 492 -20.51 -21.23 -10.61
N ASP A 493 -20.35 -21.19 -11.95
CA ASP A 493 -20.53 -19.97 -12.73
C ASP A 493 -22.03 -19.71 -12.92
N ILE A 494 -22.55 -18.85 -12.06
CA ILE A 494 -23.96 -18.50 -12.03
C ILE A 494 -24.32 -17.28 -12.88
N GLN A 495 -23.35 -16.56 -13.45
CA GLN A 495 -23.56 -15.18 -13.95
C GLN A 495 -24.59 -15.13 -15.10
N LEU A 496 -24.42 -15.94 -16.14
CA LEU A 496 -25.37 -16.00 -17.26
C LEU A 496 -26.77 -16.45 -16.84
N ALA A 497 -26.85 -17.42 -15.92
CA ALA A 497 -28.13 -17.92 -15.41
C ALA A 497 -28.86 -16.83 -14.58
N VAL A 498 -28.13 -16.07 -13.77
CA VAL A 498 -28.68 -14.94 -13.02
C VAL A 498 -29.16 -13.82 -13.95
N TYR A 499 -28.39 -13.51 -14.99
CA TYR A 499 -28.77 -12.50 -15.98
C TYR A 499 -30.04 -12.91 -16.73
N ALA A 500 -30.13 -14.17 -17.17
CA ALA A 500 -31.35 -14.71 -17.77
C ALA A 500 -32.54 -14.68 -16.80
N ALA A 501 -32.33 -15.02 -15.51
CA ALA A 501 -33.37 -14.97 -14.50
C ALA A 501 -33.90 -13.55 -14.25
N LEU A 502 -33.04 -12.53 -14.38
CA LEU A 502 -33.39 -11.12 -14.23
C LEU A 502 -34.28 -10.60 -15.36
N VAL A 503 -34.17 -11.13 -16.58
CA VAL A 503 -35.03 -10.74 -17.71
C VAL A 503 -36.46 -11.27 -17.52
N GLY A 504 -36.63 -12.45 -16.93
CA GLY A 504 -37.95 -13.01 -16.58
C GLY A 504 -38.83 -13.42 -17.77
N GLU A 505 -38.42 -13.13 -19.00
CA GLU A 505 -38.98 -13.68 -20.23
C GLU A 505 -38.26 -14.99 -20.59
N ALA A 506 -38.79 -15.77 -21.53
CA ALA A 506 -38.12 -16.96 -22.03
C ALA A 506 -36.87 -16.56 -22.83
N VAL A 507 -35.73 -16.45 -22.13
CA VAL A 507 -34.42 -16.16 -22.74
C VAL A 507 -34.00 -17.37 -23.57
N SER A 508 -33.91 -17.18 -24.88
CA SER A 508 -33.55 -18.21 -25.86
C SER A 508 -32.03 -18.42 -25.95
N GLU A 509 -31.24 -17.38 -25.66
CA GLU A 509 -29.78 -17.43 -25.71
C GLU A 509 -29.20 -16.62 -24.55
N ALA A 510 -28.33 -17.21 -23.75
CA ALA A 510 -27.52 -16.51 -22.77
C ALA A 510 -26.05 -16.82 -23.06
N GLY A 511 -25.19 -15.82 -23.23
CA GLY A 511 -23.81 -16.09 -23.63
C GLY A 511 -22.79 -15.01 -23.31
N TYR A 512 -21.54 -15.44 -23.18
CA TYR A 512 -20.39 -14.54 -23.08
C TYR A 512 -19.89 -14.17 -24.47
N VAL A 513 -19.61 -12.90 -24.71
CA VAL A 513 -18.95 -12.43 -25.93
C VAL A 513 -17.47 -12.20 -25.63
N SER A 514 -16.60 -13.00 -26.24
CA SER A 514 -15.15 -12.91 -26.10
C SER A 514 -14.61 -11.72 -26.87
N LEU A 515 -14.11 -10.70 -26.16
CA LEU A 515 -13.49 -9.50 -26.74
C LEU A 515 -11.95 -9.56 -26.78
N ASP A 516 -11.37 -10.74 -26.59
CA ASP A 516 -9.94 -10.98 -26.54
C ASP A 516 -9.57 -12.19 -27.42
N GLY A 517 -8.39 -12.16 -28.06
CA GLY A 517 -7.91 -13.20 -28.99
C GLY A 517 -7.93 -12.80 -30.47
N GLU A 518 -7.80 -13.80 -31.36
CA GLU A 518 -7.76 -13.63 -32.84
C GLU A 518 -9.15 -13.55 -33.50
N GLY A 519 -10.24 -13.54 -32.72
CA GLY A 519 -11.61 -13.40 -33.23
C GLY A 519 -12.65 -13.18 -32.11
N ILE A 520 -13.73 -12.48 -32.45
CA ILE A 520 -14.86 -12.20 -31.55
C ILE A 520 -15.91 -13.29 -31.72
N GLU A 521 -16.22 -14.00 -30.64
CA GLU A 521 -17.16 -15.12 -30.65
C GLU A 521 -18.06 -15.14 -29.42
N THR A 522 -19.25 -15.73 -29.57
CA THR A 522 -20.20 -15.95 -28.48
C THR A 522 -20.07 -17.37 -27.93
N VAL A 523 -19.88 -17.50 -26.63
CA VAL A 523 -19.95 -18.77 -25.88
C VAL A 523 -21.31 -18.82 -25.19
N ALA A 524 -22.24 -19.58 -25.77
CA ALA A 524 -23.59 -19.73 -25.24
C ALA A 524 -23.67 -20.79 -24.13
N LEU A 525 -24.55 -20.54 -23.16
CA LEU A 525 -25.02 -21.50 -22.18
C LEU A 525 -25.93 -22.53 -22.86
N ALA A 526 -25.72 -23.81 -22.58
CA ALA A 526 -26.39 -24.89 -23.31
C ALA A 526 -27.91 -24.95 -23.10
N ASP A 527 -28.38 -24.72 -21.87
CA ASP A 527 -29.80 -24.68 -21.52
C ASP A 527 -30.06 -23.54 -20.52
N PRO A 528 -30.35 -22.32 -21.02
CA PRO A 528 -30.61 -21.17 -20.16
C PRO A 528 -31.81 -21.37 -19.23
N ALA A 529 -32.87 -22.05 -19.68
CA ALA A 529 -34.09 -22.23 -18.89
C ALA A 529 -33.84 -23.14 -17.68
N ALA A 530 -33.21 -24.30 -17.90
CA ALA A 530 -32.86 -25.21 -16.82
C ALA A 530 -31.89 -24.58 -15.81
N ALA A 531 -30.92 -23.79 -16.30
CA ALA A 531 -29.97 -23.10 -15.44
C ALA A 531 -30.64 -22.02 -14.58
N VAL A 532 -31.58 -21.24 -15.15
CA VAL A 532 -32.37 -20.24 -14.41
C VAL A 532 -33.16 -20.90 -13.29
N ASP A 533 -33.86 -22.01 -13.56
CA ASP A 533 -34.68 -22.69 -12.56
C ASP A 533 -33.82 -23.30 -11.44
N ALA A 534 -32.67 -23.88 -11.79
CA ALA A 534 -31.72 -24.42 -10.82
C ALA A 534 -31.18 -23.31 -9.89
N GLN A 535 -30.73 -22.18 -10.45
CA GLN A 535 -30.18 -21.09 -9.65
C GLN A 535 -31.24 -20.34 -8.84
N ARG A 536 -32.46 -20.17 -9.37
CA ARG A 536 -33.59 -19.62 -8.62
C ARG A 536 -33.90 -20.48 -7.40
N THR A 537 -33.98 -21.80 -7.59
CA THR A 537 -34.25 -22.76 -6.50
C THR A 537 -33.14 -22.73 -5.45
N ARG A 538 -31.87 -22.73 -5.89
CA ARG A 538 -30.71 -22.63 -5.00
C ARG A 538 -30.72 -21.34 -4.19
N LEU A 539 -30.96 -20.20 -4.84
CA LEU A 539 -30.96 -18.88 -4.19
C LEU A 539 -32.06 -18.77 -3.13
N ILE A 540 -33.29 -19.16 -3.46
CA ILE A 540 -34.41 -19.17 -2.50
C ILE A 540 -34.07 -20.08 -1.30
N GLY A 541 -33.63 -21.31 -1.56
CA GLY A 541 -33.29 -22.26 -0.50
C GLY A 541 -32.12 -21.81 0.39
N VAL A 542 -31.14 -21.06 -0.15
CA VAL A 542 -30.06 -20.46 0.65
C VAL A 542 -30.59 -19.37 1.56
N PHE A 543 -31.45 -18.47 1.06
CA PHE A 543 -32.03 -17.38 1.85
C PHE A 543 -33.05 -17.85 2.89
N ASP A 544 -33.78 -18.93 2.61
CA ASP A 544 -34.63 -19.61 3.58
C ASP A 544 -33.80 -20.17 4.74
N ARG A 545 -32.70 -20.87 4.45
CA ARG A 545 -31.76 -21.37 5.48
C ARG A 545 -31.12 -20.24 6.26
N LEU A 546 -30.75 -19.14 5.60
CA LEU A 546 -30.22 -17.96 6.27
C LEU A 546 -31.24 -17.36 7.25
N GLY A 547 -32.52 -17.29 6.85
CA GLY A 547 -33.62 -16.86 7.73
C GLY A 547 -33.87 -17.79 8.91
N ALA A 548 -33.57 -19.08 8.74
CA ALA A 548 -33.64 -20.10 9.79
C ALA A 548 -32.39 -20.14 10.70
N GLY A 549 -31.42 -19.23 10.52
CA GLY A 549 -30.23 -19.14 11.36
C GLY A 549 -29.09 -20.07 10.95
N ALA A 550 -29.03 -20.48 9.68
CA ALA A 550 -27.88 -21.23 9.19
C ALA A 550 -26.57 -20.40 9.28
N PRO A 551 -25.46 -20.99 9.77
CA PRO A 551 -24.20 -20.28 9.88
C PRO A 551 -23.55 -20.06 8.51
N LEU A 552 -22.91 -18.90 8.34
CA LEU A 552 -22.15 -18.52 7.15
C LEU A 552 -20.67 -18.89 7.34
N VAL A 553 -20.36 -20.19 7.23
CA VAL A 553 -19.03 -20.75 7.48
C VAL A 553 -17.99 -20.25 6.46
N ALA A 554 -16.77 -19.97 6.93
CA ALA A 554 -15.62 -19.69 6.08
C ALA A 554 -15.05 -20.96 5.44
N ASN A 555 -15.62 -21.39 4.31
CA ASN A 555 -15.25 -22.65 3.65
C ASN A 555 -14.58 -22.49 2.26
N GLY A 556 -14.58 -21.28 1.68
CA GLY A 556 -13.93 -20.89 0.42
C GLY A 556 -13.74 -22.00 -0.63
N ALA A 557 -14.63 -22.08 -1.62
CA ALA A 557 -14.57 -23.09 -2.67
C ALA A 557 -13.48 -22.80 -3.73
N GLY A 558 -12.73 -23.83 -4.13
CA GLY A 558 -11.74 -23.73 -5.21
C GLY A 558 -10.65 -22.67 -4.96
N SER A 559 -10.35 -21.85 -5.97
CA SER A 559 -9.37 -20.76 -5.90
C SER A 559 -9.94 -19.46 -5.30
N ALA A 560 -11.12 -19.50 -4.65
CA ALA A 560 -11.74 -18.29 -4.09
C ALA A 560 -10.88 -17.67 -2.97
N CYS A 561 -10.12 -18.48 -2.22
CA CYS A 561 -9.25 -18.01 -1.15
C CYS A 561 -7.99 -17.29 -1.66
N ASP A 562 -7.54 -17.59 -2.88
CA ASP A 562 -6.27 -17.07 -3.43
C ASP A 562 -6.30 -15.55 -3.62
N TRP A 563 -7.48 -15.02 -3.95
CA TRP A 563 -7.72 -13.61 -4.29
C TRP A 563 -8.81 -12.99 -3.40
N CYS A 564 -8.97 -13.50 -2.16
CA CYS A 564 -10.04 -13.07 -1.28
C CYS A 564 -9.69 -11.79 -0.52
N ALA A 565 -10.42 -10.71 -0.79
CA ALA A 565 -10.39 -9.46 -0.01
C ALA A 565 -10.59 -9.64 1.51
N VAL A 566 -11.32 -10.68 1.90
CA VAL A 566 -11.66 -10.97 3.30
C VAL A 566 -10.55 -11.79 3.98
N ARG A 567 -9.50 -12.21 3.26
CA ARG A 567 -8.44 -13.09 3.79
C ARG A 567 -7.76 -12.54 5.03
N GLY A 568 -7.52 -11.22 5.10
CA GLY A 568 -6.88 -10.58 6.26
C GLY A 568 -7.68 -10.70 7.57
N VAL A 569 -9.00 -10.87 7.50
CA VAL A 569 -9.88 -11.10 8.66
C VAL A 569 -10.41 -12.54 8.72
N CYS A 570 -10.15 -13.34 7.69
CA CYS A 570 -10.52 -14.74 7.61
C CYS A 570 -9.43 -15.57 8.28
N ARG A 571 -9.77 -16.28 9.37
CA ARG A 571 -8.83 -17.16 10.07
C ARG A 571 -8.79 -18.60 9.55
N LYS A 572 -9.37 -18.88 8.37
CA LYS A 572 -9.42 -20.23 7.79
C LYS A 572 -8.02 -20.85 7.65
N ASP A 573 -7.05 -20.11 7.14
CA ASP A 573 -5.69 -20.61 6.90
C ASP A 573 -4.94 -21.00 8.20
N TYR A 574 -5.37 -20.48 9.36
CA TYR A 574 -4.81 -20.84 10.67
C TYR A 574 -5.37 -22.17 11.23
N HIS A 575 -6.23 -22.85 10.47
CA HIS A 575 -6.85 -24.12 10.81
C HIS A 575 -6.49 -25.28 9.90
N ASP A 576 -6.01 -25.00 8.70
CA ASP A 576 -5.74 -26.01 7.68
C ASP A 576 -4.31 -26.61 7.78
N ASP A 577 -3.53 -26.22 8.81
CA ASP A 577 -2.21 -26.79 9.17
C ASP A 577 -2.29 -27.90 10.24
#